data_AF-A0A1B9NAE3-F1
#
_entry.id   AF-A0A1B9NAE3-F1
#
_cell.length_a   1.000
_cell.length_b   1.000
_cell.length_c   1.000
_cell.angle_alpha   90.00
_cell.angle_beta   90.00
_cell.angle_gamma   90.00
#
_symmetry.space_group_name_H-M   'P 1'
#
loop_
_entity.id
_entity.type
_entity.pdbx_description
1 polymer ?
#
loop_
_entity_poly.entity_id
_entity_poly.type
_entity_poly.pdbx_seq_one_letter_code
_entity_poly.pdbx_strand_id
1 'polypeptide(L)'
;MWQPDDGSGVKTIAEDGSCTGMYYNAGQPLDIGGGMTCTLGSEENDGAYVLVVSQPPNEASYLVRFDGNDTAVVMSQSGEPLVTLERQ
;
A
#
# COMPACT_ATOMS: atom_id res chain seq x y z
N MET A 1 -1.71 6.40 13.87
CA MET A 1 -2.57 6.06 12.70
C MET A 1 -1.79 6.42 11.45
N TRP A 2 -1.87 5.67 10.35
CA TRP A 2 -1.19 6.05 9.10
C TRP A 2 -2.06 7.04 8.30
N GLN A 3 -1.46 8.14 7.86
CA GLN A 3 -2.09 9.18 7.06
C GLN A 3 -1.43 9.23 5.67
N PRO A 4 -2.22 9.07 4.59
CA PRO A 4 -1.69 9.21 3.24
C PRO A 4 -1.64 10.67 2.78
N ASP A 5 -0.68 10.98 1.90
CA ASP A 5 -0.54 12.28 1.25
C ASP A 5 -1.37 12.43 -0.05
N ASP A 6 -1.94 11.33 -0.55
CA ASP A 6 -2.71 11.27 -1.82
C ASP A 6 -4.12 11.87 -1.72
N GLY A 7 -4.55 12.33 -0.54
CA GLY A 7 -5.87 12.92 -0.32
C GLY A 7 -7.03 11.92 -0.32
N SER A 8 -6.77 10.61 -0.40
CA SER A 8 -7.79 9.57 -0.48
C SER A 8 -8.53 9.26 0.83
N GLY A 9 -8.11 9.90 1.92
CA GLY A 9 -8.68 9.70 3.25
C GLY A 9 -7.85 8.74 4.08
N VAL A 10 -8.49 7.83 4.82
CA VAL A 10 -7.79 6.92 5.72
C VAL A 10 -7.42 5.64 4.96
N LYS A 11 -6.15 5.24 5.06
CA LYS A 11 -5.70 3.90 4.66
C LYS A 11 -5.43 3.09 5.92
N THR A 12 -5.94 1.87 5.96
CA THR A 12 -5.72 0.95 7.08
C THR A 12 -5.02 -0.30 6.59
N ILE A 13 -4.13 -0.84 7.42
CA ILE A 13 -3.61 -2.20 7.31
C ILE A 13 -3.71 -2.79 8.72
N ALA A 14 -4.54 -3.80 8.90
CA ALA A 14 -4.75 -4.49 10.17
C ALA A 14 -3.82 -5.70 10.30
N GLU A 15 -3.65 -6.20 11.53
CA GLU A 15 -2.78 -7.34 11.83
C GLU A 15 -3.24 -8.65 11.16
N ASP A 16 -4.54 -8.78 10.86
CA ASP A 16 -5.11 -9.92 10.15
C ASP A 16 -4.93 -9.83 8.62
N GLY A 17 -4.24 -8.78 8.15
CA GLY A 17 -4.00 -8.52 6.73
C GLY A 17 -5.17 -7.82 6.04
N SER A 18 -6.28 -7.51 6.71
CA SER A 18 -7.34 -6.69 6.11
C SER A 18 -6.84 -5.24 5.91
N CYS A 19 -7.22 -4.61 4.80
CA CYS A 19 -6.81 -3.24 4.52
C CYS A 19 -7.86 -2.46 3.73
N THR A 20 -7.66 -1.15 3.62
CA THR A 20 -8.55 -0.23 2.88
C THR A 20 -7.76 0.79 2.06
N GLY A 21 -8.25 1.13 0.86
CA GLY A 21 -7.69 2.20 0.03
C GLY A 21 -6.26 1.94 -0.48
N MET A 22 -5.80 0.68 -0.47
CA MET A 22 -4.44 0.30 -0.87
C MET A 22 -4.35 -0.21 -2.31
N TYR A 23 -5.48 -0.42 -2.99
CA TYR A 23 -5.49 -0.81 -4.40
C TYR A 23 -5.45 0.43 -5.29
N TYR A 24 -4.42 0.54 -6.14
CA TYR A 24 -4.22 1.62 -7.09
C TYR A 24 -4.40 1.12 -8.51
N ASN A 25 -5.04 1.94 -9.33
CA ASN A 25 -5.10 1.78 -10.76
C ASN A 25 -4.82 3.13 -11.42
N ALA A 26 -3.91 3.15 -12.40
CA ALA A 26 -3.50 4.37 -13.09
C ALA A 26 -3.10 5.53 -12.14
N GLY A 27 -2.35 5.22 -11.07
CA GLY A 27 -1.85 6.22 -10.11
C GLY A 27 -2.89 6.78 -9.15
N GLN A 28 -4.11 6.23 -9.11
CA GLN A 28 -5.18 6.65 -8.21
C GLN A 28 -5.71 5.45 -7.42
N PRO A 29 -6.11 5.64 -6.15
CA PRO A 29 -6.81 4.61 -5.41
C PRO A 29 -8.11 4.23 -6.11
N LEU A 30 -8.36 2.94 -6.27
CA LEU A 30 -9.57 2.40 -6.86
C LEU A 30 -10.20 1.43 -5.87
N ASP A 31 -11.39 1.77 -5.40
CA ASP A 31 -12.23 0.85 -4.63
C ASP A 31 -13.29 0.25 -5.56
N ILE A 32 -13.19 -1.05 -5.81
CA ILE A 32 -14.16 -1.80 -6.63
C ILE A 32 -15.26 -2.48 -5.78
N GLY A 33 -15.28 -2.19 -4.47
CA GLY A 33 -16.15 -2.84 -3.50
C GLY A 33 -15.63 -4.19 -3.03
N GLY A 34 -16.17 -4.68 -1.91
CA GLY A 34 -15.77 -5.94 -1.29
C GLY A 34 -14.60 -5.79 -0.30
N GLY A 35 -14.19 -6.93 0.28
CA GLY A 35 -13.05 -6.97 1.19
C GLY A 35 -11.74 -6.80 0.42
N MET A 36 -10.77 -6.18 1.08
CA MET A 36 -9.42 -6.00 0.57
C MET A 36 -8.42 -6.56 1.60
N THR A 37 -7.40 -7.26 1.10
CA THR A 37 -6.30 -7.79 1.91
C THR A 37 -4.96 -7.28 1.40
N CYS A 38 -4.04 -7.09 2.34
CA CYS A 38 -2.69 -6.58 2.14
C CYS A 38 -1.70 -7.54 2.79
N THR A 39 -0.80 -8.09 1.98
CA THR A 39 0.26 -9.00 2.44
C THR A 39 1.61 -8.37 2.14
N LEU A 40 2.37 -8.05 3.18
CA LEU A 40 3.74 -7.57 3.05
C LEU A 40 4.70 -8.77 2.99
N GLY A 41 5.53 -8.82 1.96
CA GLY A 41 6.58 -9.81 1.82
C GLY A 41 7.65 -9.64 2.89
N SER A 42 8.28 -10.75 3.29
CA SER A 42 9.35 -10.77 4.29
C SER A 42 10.75 -10.49 3.72
N GLU A 43 10.89 -10.54 2.40
CA GLU A 43 12.15 -10.30 1.71
C GLU A 43 12.22 -8.86 1.20
N GLU A 44 13.31 -8.18 1.58
CA GLU A 44 13.66 -6.86 1.08
C GLU A 44 14.56 -7.02 -0.16
N ASN A 45 14.29 -6.23 -1.18
CA ASN A 45 15.15 -6.09 -2.35
C ASN A 45 15.39 -4.61 -2.64
N ASP A 46 16.66 -4.20 -2.73
CA ASP A 46 17.07 -2.80 -2.97
C ASP A 46 16.39 -1.77 -2.04
N GLY A 47 16.20 -2.09 -0.75
CA GLY A 47 15.58 -1.18 0.21
C GLY A 47 14.05 -1.17 0.18
N ALA A 48 13.41 -2.07 -0.58
CA ALA A 48 11.96 -2.15 -0.67
C ALA A 48 11.43 -3.57 -0.46
N TYR A 49 10.26 -3.67 0.17
CA TYR A 49 9.48 -4.90 0.31
C TYR A 49 8.40 -4.95 -0.77
N VAL A 50 7.97 -6.15 -1.13
CA VAL A 50 6.79 -6.33 -1.98
C VAL A 50 5.53 -6.29 -1.13
N LEU A 51 4.56 -5.45 -1.49
CA LEU A 51 3.22 -5.44 -0.92
C LEU A 51 2.24 -5.98 -1.96
N VAL A 52 1.57 -7.09 -1.66
CA VAL A 52 0.50 -7.63 -2.48
C VAL A 52 -0.83 -7.16 -1.93
N VAL A 53 -1.64 -6.52 -2.77
CA VAL A 53 -2.99 -6.07 -2.44
C VAL A 53 -3.98 -6.85 -3.28
N SER A 54 -4.82 -7.63 -2.60
CA SER A 54 -5.89 -8.38 -3.23
C SER A 54 -7.23 -7.71 -2.94
N GLN A 55 -7.95 -7.34 -3.99
CA GLN A 55 -9.33 -6.91 -3.92
C GLN A 55 -10.09 -7.70 -4.99
N PRO A 56 -10.64 -8.89 -4.65
CA PRO A 56 -11.17 -9.82 -5.63
C PRO A 56 -12.19 -9.19 -6.59
N PRO A 57 -12.12 -9.48 -7.90
CA PRO A 57 -11.24 -10.48 -8.54
C PRO A 57 -9.84 -9.96 -8.90
N ASN A 58 -9.50 -8.72 -8.51
CA ASN A 58 -8.26 -8.08 -8.90
C ASN A 58 -7.17 -8.24 -7.84
N GLU A 59 -5.93 -8.20 -8.30
CA GLU A 59 -4.74 -8.22 -7.47
C GLU A 59 -3.70 -7.27 -8.07
N ALA A 60 -2.93 -6.62 -7.22
CA ALA A 60 -1.82 -5.79 -7.61
C ALA A 60 -0.65 -5.96 -6.64
N SER A 61 0.56 -5.78 -7.14
CA SER A 61 1.78 -5.80 -6.33
C SER A 61 2.47 -4.44 -6.42
N TYR A 62 2.90 -3.94 -5.27
CA TYR A 62 3.59 -2.67 -5.09
C TYR A 62 4.94 -2.88 -4.41
N LEU A 63 5.80 -1.88 -4.51
CA LEU A 63 7.02 -1.79 -3.71
C LEU A 63 6.74 -0.86 -2.53
N VAL A 64 7.23 -1.21 -1.35
CA VAL A 64 7.11 -0.40 -0.14
C VAL A 64 8.49 -0.18 0.44
N ARG A 65 8.89 1.09 0.57
CA ARG A 65 10.12 1.48 1.26
C ARG A 65 9.77 2.17 2.56
N PHE A 66 10.39 1.74 3.65
CA PHE A 66 10.28 2.41 4.94
C PHE A 66 11.42 3.43 5.08
N ASP A 67 11.07 4.65 5.48
CA ASP A 67 12.03 5.69 5.86
C ASP A 67 11.85 5.96 7.36
N GLY A 68 12.65 5.26 8.17
CA GLY A 68 12.45 5.20 9.60
C GLY A 68 11.18 4.44 10.02
N ASN A 69 10.68 4.74 11.22
CA ASN A 69 9.55 4.01 11.80
C ASN A 69 8.19 4.61 11.45
N ASP A 70 8.19 5.84 10.95
CA ASP A 70 6.99 6.69 10.85
C ASP A 70 6.70 7.15 9.43
N THR A 71 7.50 6.75 8.44
CA THR A 71 7.27 7.07 7.04
C THR A 71 7.40 5.81 6.19
N ALA A 72 6.45 5.58 5.29
CA ALA A 72 6.52 4.54 4.27
C ALA A 72 6.10 5.11 2.92
N VAL A 73 6.82 4.77 1.86
CA VAL A 73 6.48 5.15 0.48
C VAL A 73 6.05 3.91 -0.26
N VAL A 74 4.81 3.89 -0.74
CA VAL A 74 4.29 2.86 -1.65
C VAL A 74 4.54 3.32 -3.07
N MET A 75 5.11 2.45 -3.88
CA MET A 75 5.53 2.70 -5.26
C MET A 75 4.99 1.61 -6.18
N SER A 76 4.85 1.92 -7.46
CA SER A 76 4.60 0.94 -8.50
C SER A 76 5.81 -0.01 -8.64
N GLN A 77 5.61 -1.14 -9.34
CA GLN A 77 6.69 -2.07 -9.70
C GLN A 77 7.80 -1.42 -10.55
N SER A 78 7.51 -0.32 -11.24
CA SER A 78 8.51 0.46 -11.99
C SER A 78 9.23 1.49 -11.12
N GLY A 79 8.96 1.55 -9.81
CA GLY A 79 9.59 2.47 -8.87
C GLY A 79 8.97 3.88 -8.83
N GLU A 80 7.81 4.09 -9.48
CA GLU A 80 7.12 5.38 -9.42
C GLU A 80 6.37 5.51 -8.09
N PRO A 81 6.57 6.59 -7.31
CA PRO A 81 5.82 6.83 -6.08
C PRO A 81 4.31 6.93 -6.32
N LEU A 82 3.52 6.23 -5.51
CA LEU A 82 2.05 6.26 -5.54
C LEU A 82 1.50 7.03 -4.33
N VAL A 83 2.02 6.74 -3.14
CA VAL A 83 1.59 7.40 -1.90
C VAL A 83 2.67 7.36 -0.84
N THR A 84 2.78 8.42 -0.06
CA THR A 84 3.52 8.46 1.21
C THR A 84 2.53 8.26 2.35
N LEU A 85 2.85 7.34 3.24
CA LEU A 85 2.14 7.09 4.49
C LEU A 85 2.98 7.63 5.64
N GLU A 86 2.40 8.51 6.44
CA GLU A 86 3.03 9.03 7.66
C GLU A 86 2.29 8.53 8.90
N ARG A 87 3.04 8.06 9.90
CA ARG A 87 2.49 7.61 11.18
C ARG A 87 2.33 8.80 12.12
N GLN A 88 1.08 9.04 12.52
CA GLN A 88 0.69 9.96 13.60
C GLN A 88 0.63 9.25 14.95
#